data_AF-L7WJ75-F1
#
_entry.id   AF-L7WJ75-F1
#
_cell.length_a   1.000
_cell.length_b   1.000
_cell.length_c   1.000
_cell.angle_alpha   90.00
_cell.angle_beta   90.00
_cell.angle_gamma   90.00
#
_symmetry.space_group_name_H-M   'P 1'
#
loop_
_entity.id
_entity.type
_entity.pdbx_description
1 polymer ?
#
loop_
_entity_poly.entity_id
_entity_poly.type
_entity_poly.pdbx_seq_one_letter_code
_entity_poly.pdbx_strand_id
1 'polypeptide(L)'
;ELDDPDVAPKTSTSPVANSGNQNGTRNIAVEGLSEECCVIIVRTCVNLMKLPIDRDTLHAVMRICLRLTRDFRCARIFAEQGGVRLLLEMTQASSFTGFVTLATLLIRHVIEEPQTLCLAIEKVIRGRALNTIPPSHKEILYLFRQVSSAVCRNPEAFLEVCKSILRIDISALHRRSSKGR
;
A
#
# COMPACT_ATOMS: atom_id res chain seq x y z
N GLU A 1 -25.01 -65.77 -14.82
CA GLU A 1 -24.83 -65.81 -13.36
C GLU A 1 -24.33 -64.46 -12.88
N LEU A 2 -25.24 -63.77 -12.16
CA LEU A 2 -25.07 -62.77 -11.08
C LEU A 2 -24.07 -61.62 -11.31
N ASP A 3 -24.51 -60.42 -11.73
CA ASP A 3 -25.16 -59.30 -10.99
C ASP A 3 -24.17 -58.36 -10.25
N ASP A 4 -24.47 -57.06 -10.33
CA ASP A 4 -23.61 -55.89 -10.18
C ASP A 4 -23.70 -55.30 -8.72
N PRO A 5 -23.55 -54.00 -8.40
CA PRO A 5 -22.55 -53.43 -7.47
C PRO A 5 -23.06 -52.90 -6.09
N ASP A 6 -22.10 -52.41 -5.27
CA ASP A 6 -22.16 -51.39 -4.18
C ASP A 6 -23.46 -51.18 -3.36
N VAL A 7 -23.46 -51.45 -2.03
CA VAL A 7 -24.31 -50.78 -1.00
C VAL A 7 -23.73 -50.96 0.44
N ALA A 8 -23.71 -49.84 1.19
CA ALA A 8 -23.27 -49.63 2.59
C ALA A 8 -24.02 -50.37 3.73
N PRO A 9 -23.58 -50.21 5.01
CA PRO A 9 -24.59 -50.02 6.07
C PRO A 9 -24.24 -48.99 7.20
N LYS A 10 -25.17 -48.04 7.38
CA LYS A 10 -25.88 -47.53 8.58
C LYS A 10 -25.20 -47.41 9.98
N THR A 11 -25.09 -46.14 10.41
CA THR A 11 -25.57 -45.47 11.65
C THR A 11 -25.70 -46.23 13.00
N SER A 12 -25.05 -45.70 14.04
CA SER A 12 -25.59 -45.62 15.43
C SER A 12 -24.77 -44.61 16.26
N THR A 13 -25.30 -43.40 16.50
CA THR A 13 -26.00 -42.91 17.72
C THR A 13 -25.04 -42.39 18.82
N SER A 14 -25.05 -41.06 18.98
CA SER A 14 -24.45 -40.25 20.04
C SER A 14 -25.04 -40.53 21.44
N PRO A 15 -24.42 -40.04 22.53
CA PRO A 15 -24.82 -38.73 23.08
C PRO A 15 -23.59 -37.89 23.51
N VAL A 16 -23.43 -36.65 23.02
CA VAL A 16 -23.91 -35.38 23.59
C VAL A 16 -23.59 -35.18 25.08
N ALA A 17 -22.59 -34.35 25.36
CA ALA A 17 -22.67 -33.33 26.40
C ALA A 17 -21.78 -32.13 26.02
N ASN A 18 -22.45 -31.01 25.86
CA ASN A 18 -22.03 -29.71 25.36
C ASN A 18 -21.42 -28.87 26.49
N SER A 19 -20.46 -27.97 26.18
CA SER A 19 -20.54 -26.53 26.48
C SER A 19 -19.15 -25.89 26.58
N GLY A 20 -18.94 -24.82 25.81
CA GLY A 20 -17.80 -23.94 26.06
C GLY A 20 -17.48 -22.90 24.98
N ASN A 21 -18.44 -22.05 24.63
CA ASN A 21 -18.22 -20.72 24.04
C ASN A 21 -17.72 -20.62 22.58
N GLN A 22 -18.61 -20.89 21.61
CA GLN A 22 -18.44 -20.42 20.24
C GLN A 22 -18.91 -18.97 20.09
N ASN A 23 -18.09 -18.02 20.55
CA ASN A 23 -18.18 -16.64 20.06
C ASN A 23 -17.32 -16.54 18.80
N GLY A 24 -17.98 -16.61 17.64
CA GLY A 24 -17.36 -16.56 16.33
C GLY A 24 -16.45 -15.34 16.14
N THR A 25 -15.14 -15.57 16.22
CA THR A 25 -14.13 -14.64 15.69
C THR A 25 -14.18 -14.76 14.17
N ARG A 26 -15.08 -14.03 13.52
CA ARG A 26 -15.28 -14.07 12.06
C ARG A 26 -14.07 -13.58 11.26
N ASN A 27 -13.02 -13.08 11.92
CA ASN A 27 -11.80 -12.58 11.31
C ASN A 27 -10.58 -13.14 12.07
N ILE A 28 -9.98 -14.20 11.53
CA ILE A 28 -8.64 -14.63 11.96
C ILE A 28 -7.66 -13.64 11.33
N ALA A 29 -6.92 -12.89 12.16
CA ALA A 29 -5.87 -12.02 11.66
C ALA A 29 -4.78 -12.89 11.04
N VAL A 30 -4.65 -12.84 9.72
CA VAL A 30 -3.56 -13.53 9.01
C VAL A 30 -2.30 -12.73 9.26
N GLU A 31 -1.30 -13.38 9.85
CA GLU A 31 0.02 -12.79 10.04
C GLU A 31 0.63 -12.49 8.67
N GLY A 32 1.14 -11.26 8.51
CA GLY A 32 1.74 -10.80 7.27
C GLY A 32 3.09 -11.46 7.00
N LEU A 33 3.68 -11.13 5.85
CA LEU A 33 5.07 -11.50 5.56
C LEU A 33 6.02 -10.72 6.49
N SER A 34 7.05 -11.40 7.01
CA SER A 34 8.14 -10.71 7.68
C SER A 34 8.90 -9.79 6.72
N GLU A 35 9.57 -8.78 7.27
CA GLU A 35 10.32 -7.80 6.49
C GLU A 35 11.48 -8.47 5.73
N GLU A 36 12.15 -9.44 6.34
CA GLU A 36 13.21 -10.24 5.73
C GLU A 36 12.69 -11.06 4.54
N CYS A 37 11.53 -11.69 4.68
CA CYS A 37 10.90 -12.42 3.58
C CYS A 37 10.59 -11.49 2.41
N CYS A 38 10.09 -10.28 2.68
CA CYS A 38 9.81 -9.30 1.62
C CYS A 38 11.08 -8.94 0.83
N VAL A 39 12.20 -8.74 1.52
CA VAL A 39 13.50 -8.47 0.88
C VAL A 39 13.96 -9.64 0.00
N ILE A 40 13.83 -10.88 0.47
CA ILE A 40 14.18 -12.08 -0.29
C ILE A 40 13.30 -12.22 -1.53
N ILE A 41 11.98 -11.98 -1.39
CA ILE A 41 11.03 -12.03 -2.50
C ILE A 41 11.42 -11.00 -3.56
N VAL A 42 11.69 -9.75 -3.19
CA VAL A 42 12.10 -8.71 -4.16
C VAL A 42 13.38 -9.09 -4.90
N ARG A 43 14.41 -9.60 -4.20
CA ARG A 43 15.64 -10.07 -4.84
C ARG A 43 15.37 -11.18 -5.85
N THR A 44 14.54 -12.16 -5.46
CA THR A 44 14.17 -13.30 -6.31
C THR A 44 13.39 -12.83 -7.53
N CYS A 45 12.44 -11.91 -7.35
CA CYS A 45 11.68 -11.30 -8.44
C CYS A 45 12.59 -10.59 -9.44
N VAL A 46 13.54 -9.77 -8.98
CA VAL A 46 14.48 -9.08 -9.87
C VAL A 46 15.37 -10.07 -10.63
N ASN A 47 15.82 -11.14 -9.98
CA ASN A 47 16.59 -12.18 -10.67
C ASN A 47 15.75 -12.96 -11.68
N LEU A 48 14.48 -13.22 -11.40
CA LEU A 48 13.57 -13.88 -12.33
C LEU A 48 13.31 -13.03 -13.57
N MET A 49 13.17 -11.70 -13.42
CA MET A 49 13.00 -10.79 -14.56
C MET A 49 14.23 -10.72 -15.48
N LYS A 50 15.42 -11.13 -15.01
CA LYS A 50 16.63 -11.20 -15.84
C LYS A 50 16.62 -12.41 -16.79
N LEU A 51 15.74 -13.38 -16.55
CA LEU A 51 15.59 -14.57 -17.36
C LEU A 51 14.53 -14.33 -18.45
N PRO A 52 14.57 -15.08 -19.58
CA PRO A 52 13.52 -15.03 -20.58
C PRO A 52 12.24 -15.69 -20.04
N ILE A 53 11.41 -14.91 -19.35
CA ILE A 53 10.11 -15.32 -18.83
C ILE A 53 8.97 -14.84 -19.75
N ASP A 54 7.85 -15.55 -19.71
CA ASP A 54 6.65 -15.14 -20.44
C ASP A 54 6.05 -13.84 -19.87
N ARG A 55 5.16 -13.22 -20.64
CA ARG A 55 4.59 -11.91 -20.32
C ARG A 55 3.71 -11.94 -19.08
N ASP A 56 2.99 -13.03 -18.83
CA ASP A 56 2.09 -13.15 -17.69
C ASP A 56 2.88 -13.32 -16.39
N THR A 57 3.93 -14.14 -16.42
CA THR A 57 4.89 -14.27 -15.32
C THR A 57 5.57 -12.95 -15.02
N LEU A 58 6.08 -12.24 -16.05
CA LEU A 58 6.68 -10.93 -15.87
C LEU A 58 5.69 -9.94 -15.23
N HIS A 59 4.45 -9.92 -15.73
CA HIS A 59 3.40 -9.07 -15.19
C HIS A 59 3.12 -9.38 -13.71
N ALA A 60 2.98 -10.66 -13.35
CA ALA A 60 2.79 -11.08 -11.97
C ALA A 60 3.96 -10.65 -11.07
N VAL A 61 5.19 -10.87 -11.52
CA VAL A 61 6.42 -10.50 -10.81
C VAL A 61 6.48 -8.97 -10.59
N MET A 62 6.19 -8.18 -11.62
CA MET A 62 6.15 -6.72 -11.49
C MET A 62 5.06 -6.25 -10.51
N ARG A 63 3.91 -6.92 -10.46
CA ARG A 63 2.85 -6.60 -9.48
C ARG A 63 3.26 -6.93 -8.04
N ILE A 64 3.98 -8.03 -7.83
CA ILE A 64 4.56 -8.38 -6.53
C ILE A 64 5.57 -7.30 -6.11
N CYS A 65 6.53 -6.98 -6.99
CA CYS A 65 7.48 -5.90 -6.76
C CYS A 65 6.76 -4.59 -6.44
N LEU A 66 5.72 -4.23 -7.19
CA LEU A 66 4.98 -2.99 -6.98
C LEU A 66 4.35 -2.94 -5.58
N ARG A 67 3.81 -4.07 -5.09
CA ARG A 67 3.22 -4.12 -3.75
C ARG A 67 4.28 -3.98 -2.66
N LEU A 68 5.39 -4.71 -2.77
CA LEU A 68 6.44 -4.75 -1.74
C LEU A 68 7.27 -3.46 -1.70
N THR A 69 7.59 -2.89 -2.87
CA THR A 69 8.36 -1.63 -2.99
C THR A 69 7.61 -0.38 -2.55
N ARG A 70 6.34 -0.50 -2.11
CA ARG A 70 5.70 0.60 -1.36
C ARG A 70 6.45 0.91 -0.08
N ASP A 71 7.10 -0.09 0.50
CA ASP A 71 8.13 0.11 1.51
C ASP A 71 9.45 0.49 0.82
N PHE A 72 10.01 1.62 1.24
CA PHE A 72 11.26 2.13 0.67
C PHE A 72 12.44 1.18 0.88
N ARG A 73 12.49 0.40 1.97
CA ARG A 73 13.55 -0.60 2.17
C ARG A 73 13.54 -1.62 1.03
N CYS A 74 12.36 -2.09 0.64
CA CYS A 74 12.19 -3.00 -0.50
C CYS A 74 12.49 -2.30 -1.84
N ALA A 75 12.09 -1.04 -2.01
CA ALA A 75 12.41 -0.26 -3.22
C ALA A 75 13.92 -0.08 -3.41
N ARG A 76 14.66 0.21 -2.33
CA ARG A 76 16.12 0.28 -2.35
C ARG A 76 16.74 -1.04 -2.79
N ILE A 77 16.30 -2.16 -2.22
CA ILE A 77 16.78 -3.50 -2.64
C ILE A 77 16.48 -3.76 -4.12
N PHE A 78 15.29 -3.39 -4.60
CA PHE A 78 14.92 -3.51 -6.01
C PHE A 78 15.90 -2.73 -6.92
N ALA A 79 16.26 -1.51 -6.54
CA ALA A 79 17.22 -0.68 -7.26
C ALA A 79 18.64 -1.27 -7.23
N GLU A 80 19.12 -1.68 -6.06
CA GLU A 80 20.44 -2.30 -5.85
C GLU A 80 20.63 -3.59 -6.68
N GLN A 81 19.56 -4.36 -6.88
CA GLN A 81 19.60 -5.58 -7.70
C GLN A 81 19.57 -5.32 -9.22
N GLY A 82 19.56 -4.04 -9.63
CA GLY A 82 19.52 -3.61 -11.02
C GLY A 82 18.10 -3.55 -11.60
N GLY A 83 17.05 -3.60 -10.77
CA GLY A 83 15.66 -3.62 -11.22
C GLY A 83 15.29 -2.41 -12.07
N VAL A 84 15.74 -1.20 -11.70
CA VAL A 84 15.48 0.02 -12.49
C VAL A 84 16.11 -0.07 -13.87
N ARG A 85 17.37 -0.50 -13.95
CA ARG A 85 18.08 -0.68 -15.21
C ARG A 85 17.36 -1.69 -16.11
N LEU A 86 16.95 -2.82 -15.54
CA LEU A 86 16.22 -3.86 -16.26
C LEU A 86 14.89 -3.34 -16.83
N LEU A 87 14.15 -2.53 -16.06
CA LEU A 87 12.91 -1.90 -16.55
C LEU A 87 13.15 -0.94 -17.72
N LEU A 88 14.27 -0.21 -17.73
CA LEU A 88 14.63 0.73 -18.79
C LEU A 88 15.19 0.05 -20.04
N GLU A 89 15.87 -1.08 -19.88
CA GLU A 89 16.45 -1.88 -20.99
C GLU A 89 15.43 -2.85 -21.61
N MET A 90 14.28 -3.08 -20.96
CA MET A 90 13.25 -4.00 -21.42
C MET A 90 12.66 -3.57 -22.77
N THR A 91 12.78 -4.44 -23.78
CA THR A 91 12.26 -4.16 -25.13
C THR A 91 10.78 -4.55 -25.28
N GLN A 92 10.14 -4.05 -26.33
CA GLN A 92 8.71 -4.27 -26.62
C GLN A 92 8.32 -5.74 -26.82
N ALA A 93 9.27 -6.65 -27.08
CA ALA A 93 9.00 -8.07 -27.25
C ALA A 93 8.42 -8.72 -25.97
N SER A 94 8.79 -8.18 -24.82
CA SER A 94 8.36 -8.62 -23.48
C SER A 94 7.24 -7.75 -22.90
N SER A 95 6.73 -6.77 -23.67
CA SER A 95 5.75 -5.81 -23.15
C SER A 95 4.32 -6.39 -23.18
N PHE A 96 3.61 -6.11 -22.10
CA PHE A 96 2.19 -6.37 -21.93
C PHE A 96 1.47 -5.05 -21.70
N THR A 97 0.14 -5.05 -21.87
CA THR A 97 -0.69 -3.86 -21.65
C THR A 97 -0.56 -3.38 -20.21
N GLY A 98 -0.08 -2.15 -20.02
CA GLY A 98 0.13 -1.57 -18.69
C GLY A 98 1.56 -1.74 -18.13
N PHE A 99 2.49 -2.32 -18.88
CA PHE A 99 3.91 -2.39 -18.50
C PHE A 99 4.46 -1.01 -18.12
N VAL A 100 4.26 0.01 -18.97
CA VAL A 100 4.74 1.38 -18.75
C VAL A 100 4.22 1.93 -17.42
N THR A 101 2.96 1.68 -17.10
CA THR A 101 2.35 2.10 -15.83
C THR A 101 3.08 1.45 -14.65
N LEU A 102 3.25 0.12 -14.67
CA LEU A 102 3.92 -0.59 -13.58
C LEU A 102 5.40 -0.18 -13.44
N ALA A 103 6.13 -0.07 -14.55
CA ALA A 103 7.52 0.37 -14.55
C ALA A 103 7.66 1.79 -13.99
N THR A 104 6.78 2.71 -14.40
CA THR A 104 6.78 4.09 -13.90
C THR A 104 6.51 4.15 -12.39
N LEU A 105 5.56 3.34 -11.90
CA LEU A 105 5.28 3.28 -10.46
C LEU A 105 6.44 2.68 -9.66
N LEU A 106 7.08 1.63 -10.17
CA LEU A 106 8.26 1.03 -9.55
C LEU A 106 9.43 2.01 -9.48
N ILE A 107 9.72 2.71 -10.58
CA ILE A 107 10.76 3.74 -10.61
C ILE A 107 10.43 4.86 -9.63
N ARG A 108 9.16 5.29 -9.55
CA ARG A 108 8.72 6.28 -8.57
C ARG A 108 8.96 5.81 -7.13
N HIS A 109 8.66 4.56 -6.80
CA HIS A 109 8.93 4.01 -5.46
C HIS A 109 10.42 4.07 -5.09
N VAL A 110 11.32 3.88 -6.05
CA VAL A 110 12.78 3.98 -5.84
C VAL A 110 13.22 5.42 -5.59
N ILE A 111 12.62 6.40 -6.28
CA ILE A 111 12.99 7.82 -6.16
C ILE A 111 12.37 8.46 -4.90
N GLU A 112 11.22 7.97 -4.45
CA GLU A 112 10.55 8.43 -3.22
C GLU A 112 11.22 7.91 -1.94
N GLU A 113 12.50 8.24 -1.76
CA GLU A 113 13.21 8.13 -0.48
C GLU A 113 12.45 8.86 0.63
N PRO A 114 12.44 8.38 1.90
CA PRO A 114 11.63 8.98 2.97
C PRO A 114 11.81 10.49 3.12
N GLN A 115 13.04 11.00 2.98
CA GLN A 115 13.31 12.44 3.01
C GLN A 115 12.68 13.17 1.81
N THR A 116 12.89 12.65 0.59
CA THR A 116 12.29 13.17 -0.64
C THR A 116 10.76 13.13 -0.59
N LEU A 117 10.18 12.07 -0.03
CA LEU A 117 8.75 11.92 0.18
C LEU A 117 8.21 12.99 1.13
N CYS A 118 8.87 13.22 2.28
CA CYS A 118 8.51 14.27 3.21
C CYS A 118 8.58 15.66 2.56
N LEU A 119 9.65 15.96 1.80
CA LEU A 119 9.78 17.22 1.07
C LEU A 119 8.68 17.39 0.00
N ALA A 120 8.31 16.31 -0.70
CA ALA A 120 7.23 16.33 -1.68
C ALA A 120 5.88 16.60 -1.01
N ILE A 121 5.59 15.92 0.10
CA ILE A 121 4.39 16.15 0.91
C ILE A 121 4.35 17.58 1.42
N GLU A 122 5.47 18.09 1.95
CA GLU A 122 5.59 19.47 2.43
C GLU A 122 5.26 20.47 1.33
N LYS A 123 5.81 20.27 0.13
CA LYS A 123 5.54 21.13 -1.03
C LYS A 123 4.06 21.13 -1.41
N VAL A 124 3.41 19.97 -1.38
CA VAL A 124 1.96 19.85 -1.63
C VAL A 124 1.15 20.62 -0.58
N ILE A 125 1.48 20.46 0.71
CA ILE A 125 0.77 21.14 1.81
C ILE A 125 1.00 22.66 1.74
N ARG A 126 2.25 23.13 1.59
CA ARG A 126 2.56 24.57 1.49
C ARG A 126 1.83 25.24 0.34
N GLY A 127 1.74 24.57 -0.82
CA GLY A 127 0.97 25.07 -1.97
C GLY A 127 -0.52 25.26 -1.67
N ARG A 128 -1.06 24.57 -0.67
CA ARG A 128 -2.47 24.64 -0.23
C ARG A 128 -2.68 25.36 1.10
N ALA A 129 -1.62 25.84 1.73
CA ALA A 129 -1.65 26.55 3.02
C ALA A 129 -1.06 27.97 2.93
N LEU A 130 -1.00 28.57 1.73
CA LEU A 130 -0.49 29.92 1.53
C LEU A 130 -1.30 30.96 2.33
N ASN A 131 -0.61 32.00 2.82
CA ASN A 131 -1.26 33.07 3.59
C ASN A 131 -2.33 33.82 2.80
N THR A 132 -2.21 33.85 1.47
CA THR A 132 -3.16 34.45 0.52
C THR A 132 -4.48 33.69 0.42
N ILE A 133 -4.57 32.47 0.95
CA ILE A 133 -5.79 31.67 0.92
C ILE A 133 -6.84 32.30 1.86
N PRO A 134 -8.09 32.48 1.42
CA PRO A 134 -9.15 33.04 2.26
C PRO A 134 -9.35 32.25 3.56
N PRO A 135 -9.70 32.89 4.69
CA PRO A 135 -9.90 32.20 5.96
C PRO A 135 -10.89 31.03 5.91
N SER A 136 -11.93 31.11 5.07
CA SER A 136 -12.91 30.04 4.85
C SER A 136 -12.31 28.77 4.25
N HIS A 137 -11.17 28.88 3.57
CA HIS A 137 -10.45 27.78 2.91
C HIS A 137 -9.23 27.32 3.73
N LYS A 138 -8.99 27.91 4.91
CA LYS A 138 -7.95 27.51 5.88
C LYS A 138 -8.48 26.52 6.92
N GLU A 139 -9.71 26.05 6.76
CA GLU A 139 -10.30 25.00 7.58
C GLU A 139 -9.60 23.65 7.28
N ILE A 140 -9.33 22.87 8.33
CA ILE A 140 -8.46 21.69 8.25
C ILE A 140 -9.05 20.58 7.38
N LEU A 141 -10.36 20.34 7.45
CA LEU A 141 -11.04 19.33 6.62
C LEU A 141 -11.01 19.73 5.14
N TYR A 142 -11.17 21.03 4.84
CA TYR A 142 -11.03 21.55 3.49
C TYR A 142 -9.60 21.39 2.95
N LEU A 143 -8.58 21.69 3.77
CA LEU A 143 -7.18 21.45 3.42
C LEU A 143 -6.92 19.96 3.14
N PHE A 144 -7.32 19.08 4.05
CA PHE A 144 -7.07 17.63 3.94
C PHE A 144 -7.75 17.02 2.71
N ARG A 145 -8.93 17.52 2.34
CA ARG A 145 -9.60 17.12 1.10
C ARG A 145 -8.78 17.49 -0.13
N GLN A 146 -8.12 18.65 -0.15
CA GLN A 146 -7.27 19.08 -1.26
C GLN A 146 -5.93 18.32 -1.35
N VAL A 147 -5.44 17.79 -0.24
CA VAL A 147 -4.16 17.05 -0.17
C VAL A 147 -4.36 15.55 0.08
N SER A 148 -5.55 15.04 -0.22
CA SER A 148 -5.94 13.64 0.01
C SER A 148 -4.96 12.62 -0.61
N SER A 149 -4.38 12.93 -1.76
CA SER A 149 -3.36 12.09 -2.40
C SER A 149 -2.10 11.94 -1.56
N ALA A 150 -1.67 12.99 -0.86
CA ALA A 150 -0.50 12.94 0.03
C ALA A 150 -0.80 12.11 1.30
N VAL A 151 -2.00 12.28 1.87
CA VAL A 151 -2.46 11.50 3.04
C VAL A 151 -2.50 10.01 2.71
N CYS A 152 -3.11 9.65 1.58
CA CYS A 152 -3.25 8.25 1.15
C CYS A 152 -1.90 7.60 0.78
N ARG A 153 -0.86 8.39 0.49
CA ARG A 153 0.47 7.85 0.14
C ARG A 153 1.18 7.30 1.37
N ASN A 154 1.27 8.10 2.43
CA ASN A 154 1.88 7.73 3.71
C ASN A 154 1.31 8.63 4.82
N PRO A 155 0.34 8.14 5.63
CA PRO A 155 -0.33 8.96 6.63
C PRO A 155 0.59 9.36 7.78
N GLU A 156 1.55 8.51 8.16
CA GLU A 156 2.52 8.80 9.21
C GLU A 156 3.47 9.94 8.80
N ALA A 157 4.08 9.85 7.62
CA ALA A 157 4.95 10.89 7.09
C ALA A 157 4.16 12.20 6.87
N PHE A 158 2.93 12.11 6.38
CA PHE A 158 2.05 13.27 6.24
C PHE A 158 1.78 13.97 7.56
N LEU A 159 1.48 13.21 8.62
CA LEU A 159 1.23 13.74 9.95
C LEU A 159 2.45 14.46 10.51
N GLU A 160 3.64 13.86 10.40
CA GLU A 160 4.88 14.46 10.88
C GLU A 160 5.22 15.76 10.14
N VAL A 161 5.03 15.80 8.81
CA VAL A 161 5.18 17.03 8.04
C VAL A 161 4.17 18.09 8.50
N CYS A 162 2.90 17.72 8.67
CA CYS A 162 1.85 18.65 9.13
C CYS A 162 2.19 19.26 10.49
N LYS A 163 2.63 18.45 11.46
CA LYS A 163 3.06 18.92 12.79
C LYS A 163 4.21 19.93 12.71
N SER A 164 5.12 19.73 11.75
CA SER A 164 6.27 20.60 11.56
C SER A 164 5.88 21.97 10.97
N ILE A 165 5.01 21.99 9.95
CA ILE A 165 4.79 23.21 9.14
C ILE A 165 3.48 23.94 9.38
N LEU A 166 2.42 23.25 9.83
CA LEU A 166 1.11 23.89 10.02
C LEU A 166 1.02 24.57 11.39
N ARG A 167 0.34 25.70 11.42
CA ARG A 167 0.07 26.47 12.65
C ARG A 167 -1.43 26.76 12.74
N ILE A 168 -1.97 26.64 13.94
CA ILE A 168 -3.39 26.86 14.23
C ILE A 168 -3.54 28.24 14.88
N ASP A 169 -4.43 29.08 14.35
CA ASP A 169 -4.80 30.34 14.97
C ASP A 169 -5.87 30.12 16.05
N ILE A 170 -5.45 30.15 17.31
CA ILE A 170 -6.29 29.94 18.49
C ILE A 170 -7.26 31.13 18.71
N SER A 171 -6.93 32.31 18.17
CA SER A 171 -7.76 33.52 18.31
C SER A 171 -9.08 33.40 17.55
N ALA A 172 -9.03 32.75 16.38
CA ALA A 172 -10.22 32.44 15.59
C ALA A 172 -11.17 31.45 16.29
N LEU A 173 -10.64 30.59 17.17
CA LEU A 173 -11.42 29.60 17.91
C LEU A 173 -12.28 30.26 19.00
N HIS A 174 -11.73 31.23 19.73
CA HIS A 174 -12.42 31.95 20.81
C HIS A 174 -13.61 32.79 20.31
N ARG A 175 -13.50 33.38 19.10
CA ARG A 175 -14.55 34.24 18.52
C ARG A 175 -15.84 33.49 18.17
N ARG A 176 -15.80 32.16 18.04
CA ARG A 176 -16.99 31.32 17.86
C ARG A 176 -17.73 31.05 19.18
N SER A 177 -17.01 31.00 20.30
CA SER A 177 -17.62 30.78 21.62
C SER A 177 -18.35 32.01 22.16
N SER A 178 -17.93 33.22 21.77
CA SER A 178 -18.52 34.48 22.27
C SER A 178 -19.74 34.95 21.49
N LYS A 179 -20.02 34.38 20.31
CA LYS A 179 -21.18 34.72 19.46
C LYS A 179 -22.36 33.75 19.59
N GLY A 180 -22.28 32.82 20.55
CA GLY A 180 -23.30 31.81 20.85
C GLY A 180 -24.10 32.07 22.12
N ARG A 181 -24.24 33.34 22.55
CA ARG A 181 -25.23 33.76 23.56
C ARG A 181 -26.00 34.95 23.02
#